data_AF-A0AAU7EGU5-F1
#
_entry.id   AF-A0AAU7EGU5-F1
#
_cell.length_a   1.000
_cell.length_b   1.000
_cell.length_c   1.000
_cell.angle_alpha   90.00
_cell.angle_beta   90.00
_cell.angle_gamma   90.00
#
_symmetry.space_group_name_H-M   'P 1'
#
loop_
_entity.id
_entity.type
_entity.pdbx_description
1 polymer ?
#
loop_
_entity_poly.entity_id
_entity_poly.type
_entity_poly.pdbx_seq_one_letter_code
_entity_poly.pdbx_strand_id
1 'polypeptide(L)'
;MNKGREILDDKKYNRLIVVLSIVIPVVVAILFGVRIPNVEPLSFLPPIYATINGLTAVILIIAFIAIKNKKIVLHENLMTTAIWCSALFLVMYVAYHMTSDSTKFGGEGAIKYVYYFILLTHILLSIIVIPFVLITYVRAITNNIEKHKKIARITFPLWLYVAVTGVIVYVMISPYYV
;
A
#
# COMPACT_ATOMS: atom_id res chain seq x y z
N MET A 1 13.86 25.44 5.39
CA MET A 1 14.82 24.32 5.25
C MET A 1 15.94 24.55 6.23
N ASN A 2 15.99 23.79 7.33
CA ASN A 2 17.13 23.87 8.25
C ASN A 2 18.33 23.19 7.59
N LYS A 3 19.24 24.00 7.03
CA LYS A 3 20.53 23.57 6.46
C LYS A 3 21.50 23.00 7.52
N GLY A 4 21.03 22.52 8.67
CA GLY A 4 21.88 22.21 9.83
C GLY A 4 21.46 20.99 10.66
N ARG A 5 20.63 20.08 10.15
CA ARG A 5 20.43 18.78 10.80
C ARG A 5 21.37 17.75 10.17
N GLU A 6 22.24 17.16 10.98
CA GLU A 6 23.07 16.04 10.57
C GLU A 6 22.21 14.86 10.09
N ILE A 7 22.75 14.08 9.15
CA ILE A 7 22.14 12.82 8.73
C ILE A 7 22.25 11.86 9.91
N LEU A 8 21.12 11.35 10.40
CA LEU A 8 21.10 10.39 11.50
C LEU A 8 21.71 9.06 11.05
N ASP A 9 22.35 8.31 11.97
CA ASP A 9 22.99 7.01 11.65
C ASP A 9 22.01 6.02 10.99
N ASP A 10 22.20 5.83 9.68
CA ASP A 10 21.33 5.05 8.80
C ASP A 10 21.41 3.52 9.06
N LYS A 11 22.42 3.01 9.81
CA LYS A 11 22.62 1.54 9.96
C LYS A 11 21.47 0.84 10.68
N LYS A 12 20.98 1.41 11.78
CA LYS A 12 19.85 0.85 12.54
C LYS A 12 18.58 0.80 11.69
N TYR A 13 18.30 1.88 10.95
CA TYR A 13 17.11 1.97 10.12
C TYR A 13 17.17 1.09 8.88
N ASN A 14 18.34 0.90 8.27
CA ASN A 14 18.52 -0.04 7.17
C ASN A 14 18.20 -1.48 7.61
N ARG A 15 18.64 -1.89 8.81
CA ARG A 15 18.27 -3.20 9.36
C ARG A 15 16.76 -3.31 9.58
N LEU A 16 16.13 -2.28 10.14
CA LEU A 16 14.69 -2.25 10.36
C LEU A 16 13.90 -2.36 9.04
N ILE A 17 14.29 -1.61 8.01
CA ILE A 17 13.68 -1.68 6.68
C ILE A 17 13.75 -3.11 6.13
N VAL A 18 14.94 -3.71 6.13
CA VAL A 18 15.14 -5.05 5.56
C VAL A 18 14.28 -6.06 6.30
N VAL A 19 14.28 -6.01 7.64
CA VAL A 19 13.44 -6.87 8.47
C VAL A 19 11.96 -6.69 8.13
N LEU A 20 11.44 -5.46 8.17
CA LEU A 20 10.02 -5.19 7.89
C LEU A 20 9.61 -5.56 6.46
N SER A 21 10.47 -5.32 5.48
CA SER A 21 10.21 -5.62 4.07
C SER A 21 10.11 -7.11 3.78
N ILE A 22 10.69 -7.95 4.64
CA ILE A 22 10.60 -9.42 4.55
C ILE A 22 9.48 -9.92 5.45
N VAL A 23 9.45 -9.48 6.71
CA VAL A 23 8.49 -9.94 7.72
C VAL A 23 7.06 -9.64 7.32
N ILE A 24 6.76 -8.44 6.80
CA ILE A 24 5.38 -8.07 6.44
C ILE A 24 4.82 -9.03 5.36
N PRO A 25 5.46 -9.21 4.17
CA PRO A 25 4.96 -10.18 3.19
C PRO A 25 4.90 -11.61 3.71
N VAL A 26 5.87 -12.05 4.51
CA VAL A 26 5.90 -13.42 5.08
C VAL A 26 4.74 -13.62 6.04
N VAL A 27 4.51 -12.70 6.97
CA VAL A 27 3.39 -12.78 7.92
C VAL A 27 2.07 -12.78 7.17
N VAL A 28 1.90 -11.90 6.18
CA VAL A 28 0.69 -11.86 5.35
C VAL A 28 0.48 -13.21 4.65
N ALA A 29 1.52 -13.77 4.02
CA ALA A 29 1.45 -15.07 3.34
C ALA A 29 1.08 -16.21 4.30
N ILE A 30 1.61 -16.22 5.53
CA ILE A 30 1.24 -17.19 6.56
C ILE A 30 -0.23 -17.02 6.95
N LEU A 31 -0.68 -15.79 7.20
CA LEU A 31 -2.05 -15.51 7.63
C LEU A 31 -3.09 -15.88 6.57
N PHE A 32 -2.75 -15.81 5.28
CA PHE A 32 -3.61 -16.34 4.21
C PHE A 32 -3.86 -17.85 4.28
N GLY A 33 -2.94 -18.62 4.89
CA GLY A 33 -3.13 -20.04 5.15
C GLY A 33 -3.96 -20.34 6.40
N VAL A 34 -4.25 -19.32 7.22
CA VAL A 34 -5.01 -19.47 8.47
C VAL A 34 -6.48 -19.16 8.21
N ARG A 35 -7.36 -20.09 8.60
CA ARG A 35 -8.80 -19.88 8.64
C ARG A 35 -9.28 -19.82 10.08
N ILE A 36 -10.12 -18.84 10.39
CA ILE A 36 -10.81 -18.75 11.68
C ILE A 36 -12.16 -19.45 11.52
N PRO A 37 -12.36 -20.66 12.10
CA PRO A 37 -13.64 -21.35 11.98
C PRO A 37 -14.69 -20.69 12.89
N ASN A 38 -15.97 -20.88 12.55
CA ASN A 38 -17.13 -20.49 13.37
C ASN A 38 -17.27 -18.98 13.65
N VAL A 39 -16.80 -18.12 12.74
CA VAL A 39 -17.05 -16.68 12.78
C VAL A 39 -17.82 -16.23 11.55
N GLU A 40 -18.64 -15.19 11.69
CA GLU A 40 -19.31 -14.61 10.52
C GLU A 40 -18.26 -14.00 9.56
N PRO A 41 -18.38 -14.25 8.24
CA PRO A 41 -17.51 -13.64 7.25
C PRO A 41 -17.55 -12.12 7.34
N LEU A 42 -16.38 -11.47 7.36
CA LEU A 42 -16.28 -10.02 7.39
C LEU A 42 -16.51 -9.38 6.01
N SER A 43 -17.58 -9.79 5.31
CA SER A 43 -17.90 -9.41 3.92
C SER A 43 -18.22 -7.93 3.71
N PHE A 44 -18.38 -7.16 4.79
CA PHE A 44 -18.49 -5.71 4.76
C PHE A 44 -17.14 -4.97 4.62
N LEU A 45 -16.00 -5.66 4.83
CA LEU A 45 -14.67 -5.05 4.75
C LEU A 45 -14.20 -4.70 3.33
N PRO A 46 -14.49 -5.48 2.27
CA PRO A 46 -14.08 -5.15 0.90
C PRO A 46 -14.36 -3.73 0.42
N PRO A 47 -15.59 -3.20 0.50
CA PRO A 47 -15.83 -1.80 0.15
C PRO A 47 -14.96 -0.84 0.97
N ILE A 48 -14.82 -1.08 2.28
CA ILE A 48 -14.09 -0.19 3.19
C ILE A 48 -12.61 -0.13 2.81
N TYR A 49 -11.94 -1.29 2.70
CA TYR A 49 -10.52 -1.31 2.39
C TYR A 49 -10.25 -0.80 0.96
N ALA A 50 -11.17 -1.02 0.01
CA ALA A 50 -11.09 -0.45 -1.32
C ALA A 50 -11.21 1.09 -1.29
N THR A 51 -12.14 1.64 -0.50
CA THR A 51 -12.25 3.08 -0.28
C THR A 51 -10.99 3.65 0.35
N ILE A 52 -10.38 2.97 1.33
CA ILE A 52 -9.10 3.42 1.93
C ILE A 52 -7.98 3.47 0.88
N ASN A 53 -7.92 2.51 -0.05
CA ASN A 53 -6.97 2.59 -1.18
C ASN A 53 -7.26 3.79 -2.09
N GLY A 54 -8.54 4.08 -2.38
CA GLY A 54 -8.93 5.27 -3.13
C GLY A 54 -8.53 6.58 -2.43
N LEU A 55 -8.78 6.67 -1.12
CA LEU A 55 -8.33 7.80 -0.29
C LEU A 55 -6.80 7.92 -0.31
N THR A 56 -6.08 6.80 -0.24
CA THR A 56 -4.62 6.77 -0.33
C THR A 56 -4.14 7.34 -1.66
N ALA A 57 -4.76 6.96 -2.78
CA ALA A 57 -4.43 7.52 -4.10
C ALA A 57 -4.62 9.04 -4.14
N VAL A 58 -5.74 9.55 -3.60
CA VAL A 58 -6.01 11.00 -3.51
C VAL A 58 -4.97 11.70 -2.62
N ILE A 59 -4.67 11.15 -1.45
CA ILE A 59 -3.66 11.67 -0.52
C ILE A 59 -2.29 11.75 -1.22
N LEU A 60 -1.88 10.72 -1.96
CA LEU A 60 -0.60 10.70 -2.68
C LEU A 60 -0.54 11.82 -3.73
N ILE A 61 -1.62 12.06 -4.48
CA ILE A 61 -1.69 13.15 -5.45
C ILE A 61 -1.57 14.51 -4.75
N ILE A 62 -2.32 14.72 -3.66
CA ILE A 62 -2.25 15.98 -2.89
C ILE A 62 -0.85 16.15 -2.27
N ALA A 63 -0.23 15.08 -1.77
CA ALA A 63 1.10 15.10 -1.20
C ALA A 63 2.16 15.46 -2.25
N PHE A 64 2.00 14.97 -3.49
CA PHE A 64 2.84 15.33 -4.62
C PHE A 64 2.70 16.82 -4.98
N ILE A 65 1.47 17.33 -5.03
CA ILE A 65 1.21 18.77 -5.25
C ILE A 65 1.82 19.61 -4.12
N ALA A 66 1.68 19.18 -2.87
CA ALA A 66 2.22 19.87 -1.70
C ALA A 66 3.75 20.01 -1.78
N ILE A 67 4.48 18.93 -2.13
CA ILE A 67 5.95 18.98 -2.24
C ILE A 67 6.42 19.82 -3.44
N LYS A 68 5.69 19.80 -4.56
CA LYS A 68 5.96 20.68 -5.71
C LYS A 68 5.82 22.16 -5.35
N ASN A 69 4.87 22.47 -4.46
CA ASN A 69 4.66 23.80 -3.89
C ASN A 69 5.53 24.10 -2.65
N LYS A 70 6.54 23.26 -2.36
CA LYS A 70 7.44 23.39 -1.21
C LYS A 70 6.73 23.43 0.16
N LYS A 71 5.48 22.93 0.25
CA LYS A 71 4.73 22.78 1.50
C LYS A 71 5.17 21.49 2.23
N ILE A 72 6.37 21.52 2.79
CA ILE A 72 7.05 20.32 3.33
C ILE A 72 6.28 19.66 4.46
N VAL A 73 5.84 20.43 5.47
CA VAL A 73 5.10 19.89 6.63
C VAL A 73 3.80 19.22 6.19
N LEU A 74 3.08 19.81 5.23
CA LEU A 74 1.88 19.21 4.66
C LEU A 74 2.20 17.89 3.95
N HIS A 75 3.26 17.86 3.14
CA HIS A 75 3.71 16.63 2.48
C HIS A 75 4.04 15.54 3.50
N GLU A 76 4.82 15.84 4.54
CA GLU A 76 5.20 14.88 5.59
C GLU A 76 3.97 14.30 6.31
N ASN A 77 3.01 15.17 6.67
CA ASN A 77 1.76 14.74 7.29
C ASN A 77 0.96 13.83 6.36
N LEU A 78 0.79 14.21 5.08
CA LEU A 78 0.05 13.41 4.11
C LEU A 78 0.72 12.06 3.84
N MET A 79 2.04 12.01 3.71
CA MET A 79 2.78 10.75 3.51
C MET A 79 2.64 9.83 4.73
N THR A 80 2.68 10.39 5.94
CA THR A 80 2.46 9.62 7.18
C THR A 80 1.03 9.09 7.25
N THR A 81 0.03 9.91 6.90
CA THR A 81 -1.37 9.46 6.78
C THR A 81 -1.52 8.34 5.76
N ALA A 82 -0.90 8.44 4.59
CA ALA A 82 -0.95 7.39 3.56
C ALA A 82 -0.37 6.04 4.05
N ILE A 83 0.70 6.07 4.87
CA ILE A 83 1.24 4.86 5.49
C ILE A 83 0.22 4.24 6.45
N TRP A 84 -0.43 5.04 7.29
CA TRP A 84 -1.47 4.56 8.19
C TRP A 84 -2.68 4.00 7.46
N CYS A 85 -3.13 4.65 6.38
CA CYS A 85 -4.17 4.12 5.50
C CYS A 85 -3.76 2.76 4.92
N SER A 86 -2.52 2.62 4.45
CA SER A 86 -2.02 1.35 3.89
C SER A 86 -1.92 0.24 4.93
N ALA A 87 -1.51 0.58 6.16
CA ALA A 87 -1.48 -0.37 7.28
C ALA A 87 -2.89 -0.84 7.67
N LEU A 88 -3.84 0.10 7.77
CA LEU A 88 -5.24 -0.20 8.08
C LEU A 88 -5.89 -1.04 6.97
N PHE A 89 -5.62 -0.70 5.69
CA PHE A 89 -6.00 -1.52 4.55
C PHE A 89 -5.51 -2.96 4.71
N LEU A 90 -4.22 -3.16 5.01
CA LEU A 90 -3.63 -4.50 5.09
C LEU A 90 -4.27 -5.33 6.21
N VAL A 91 -4.51 -4.72 7.38
CA VAL A 91 -5.16 -5.40 8.51
C VAL A 91 -6.56 -5.87 8.14
N MET A 92 -7.39 -5.00 7.55
CA MET A 92 -8.75 -5.36 7.12
C MET A 92 -8.73 -6.42 6.01
N TYR A 93 -7.81 -6.29 5.05
CA TYR A 93 -7.67 -7.21 3.93
C TYR A 93 -7.33 -8.63 4.39
N VAL A 94 -6.41 -8.75 5.35
CA VAL A 94 -6.06 -10.03 5.97
C VAL A 94 -7.22 -10.58 6.81
N ALA A 95 -7.88 -9.73 7.62
CA ALA A 95 -9.03 -10.15 8.43
C ALA A 95 -10.17 -10.71 7.56
N TYR A 96 -10.47 -10.08 6.42
CA TYR A 96 -11.44 -10.59 5.46
C TYR A 96 -11.05 -11.98 4.94
N HIS A 97 -9.82 -12.18 4.47
CA HIS A 97 -9.40 -13.45 3.89
C HIS A 97 -9.22 -14.59 4.92
N MET A 98 -8.99 -14.26 6.19
CA MET A 98 -8.96 -15.27 7.26
C MET A 98 -10.37 -15.75 7.64
N THR A 99 -11.43 -15.00 7.32
CA THR A 99 -12.82 -15.27 7.71
C THR A 99 -13.75 -15.59 6.53
N SER A 100 -13.30 -15.36 5.30
CA SER A 100 -14.12 -15.46 4.09
C SER A 100 -13.43 -16.26 3.00
N ASP A 101 -14.21 -16.91 2.15
CA ASP A 101 -13.67 -17.53 0.93
C ASP A 101 -13.36 -16.49 -0.15
N SER A 102 -12.35 -16.78 -0.96
CA SER A 102 -12.00 -15.91 -2.08
C SER A 102 -13.09 -15.89 -3.13
N THR A 103 -13.62 -14.70 -3.41
CA THR A 103 -14.55 -14.45 -4.50
C THR A 103 -13.86 -14.72 -5.84
N LYS A 104 -14.53 -15.45 -6.73
CA LYS A 104 -14.05 -15.68 -8.10
C LYS A 104 -14.66 -14.63 -9.03
N PHE A 105 -13.84 -14.08 -9.91
CA PHE A 105 -14.33 -13.17 -10.94
C PHE A 105 -15.18 -13.93 -11.96
N GLY A 106 -16.46 -13.55 -12.08
CA GLY A 106 -17.45 -14.24 -12.90
C GLY A 106 -17.60 -13.70 -14.34
N GLY A 107 -16.81 -12.69 -14.74
CA GLY A 107 -16.89 -12.13 -16.09
C GLY A 107 -16.35 -13.08 -17.17
N GLU A 108 -16.94 -13.04 -18.35
CA GLU A 108 -16.61 -13.91 -19.50
C GLU A 108 -15.99 -13.13 -20.67
N GLY A 109 -15.23 -13.82 -21.53
CA GLY A 109 -14.57 -13.21 -22.70
C GLY A 109 -13.38 -12.31 -22.34
N ALA A 110 -13.18 -11.23 -23.09
CA ALA A 110 -12.00 -10.38 -23.00
C ALA A 110 -11.81 -9.72 -21.61
N ILE A 111 -12.92 -9.37 -20.92
CA ILE A 111 -12.87 -8.67 -19.63
C ILE A 111 -12.22 -9.54 -18.53
N LYS A 112 -12.33 -10.87 -18.63
CA LYS A 112 -11.69 -11.81 -17.72
C LYS A 112 -10.17 -11.67 -17.74
N TYR A 113 -9.58 -11.60 -18.95
CA TYR A 113 -8.13 -11.44 -19.10
C TYR A 113 -7.66 -10.07 -18.60
N VAL A 114 -8.43 -9.01 -18.86
CA VAL A 114 -8.14 -7.67 -18.32
C VAL A 114 -8.13 -7.68 -16.80
N TYR A 115 -9.15 -8.28 -16.18
CA TYR A 115 -9.24 -8.41 -14.72
C TYR A 115 -8.02 -9.14 -14.15
N TYR A 116 -7.71 -10.34 -14.65
CA TYR A 116 -6.60 -11.12 -14.11
C TYR A 116 -5.24 -10.50 -14.38
N PHE A 117 -5.07 -9.77 -15.49
CA PHE A 117 -3.86 -8.98 -15.74
C PHE A 117 -3.68 -7.89 -14.69
N ILE A 118 -4.71 -7.06 -14.46
CA ILE A 118 -4.68 -5.99 -13.45
C ILE A 118 -4.49 -6.57 -12.05
N LEU A 119 -5.18 -7.66 -11.72
CA LEU A 119 -5.07 -8.32 -10.43
C LEU A 119 -3.64 -8.83 -10.20
N LEU A 120 -3.06 -9.52 -11.18
CA LEU A 120 -1.70 -10.06 -11.09
C LEU A 120 -0.68 -8.93 -10.89
N THR A 121 -0.74 -7.89 -11.72
CA THR A 121 0.20 -6.76 -11.60
C THR A 121 -0.01 -6.02 -10.29
N HIS A 122 -1.26 -5.83 -9.84
CA HIS A 122 -1.57 -5.23 -8.54
C HIS A 122 -0.92 -6.01 -7.39
N ILE A 123 -1.10 -7.34 -7.33
CA ILE A 123 -0.54 -8.17 -6.26
C ILE A 123 0.99 -8.12 -6.26
N LEU A 124 1.62 -8.35 -7.42
CA LEU A 124 3.09 -8.35 -7.52
C LEU A 124 3.68 -6.99 -7.13
N LEU A 125 3.10 -5.91 -7.64
CA LEU A 125 3.57 -4.56 -7.32
C LEU A 125 3.26 -4.16 -5.87
N SER A 126 2.21 -4.69 -5.25
CA SER A 126 1.90 -4.49 -3.82
C SER A 126 2.96 -5.11 -2.90
N ILE A 127 3.56 -6.23 -3.29
CA ILE A 127 4.67 -6.81 -2.53
C ILE A 127 5.93 -5.95 -2.71
N ILE A 128 6.20 -5.53 -3.95
CA ILE A 128 7.37 -4.72 -4.30
C ILE A 128 7.29 -3.31 -3.68
N VAL A 129 6.11 -2.71 -3.54
CA VAL A 129 5.99 -1.33 -3.06
C VAL A 129 6.38 -1.17 -1.58
N ILE A 130 6.21 -2.22 -0.76
CA ILE A 130 6.50 -2.20 0.69
C ILE A 130 7.94 -1.73 0.98
N PRO A 131 9.01 -2.38 0.46
CA PRO A 131 10.38 -1.91 0.69
C PRO A 131 10.60 -0.50 0.16
N PHE A 132 10.01 -0.14 -0.99
CA PHE A 132 10.18 1.20 -1.56
C PHE A 132 9.61 2.29 -0.65
N VAL A 133 8.39 2.09 -0.11
CA VAL A 133 7.76 3.03 0.82
C VAL A 133 8.57 3.14 2.10
N LEU A 134 8.97 2.02 2.70
CA LEU A 134 9.76 2.01 3.93
C LEU A 134 11.11 2.73 3.76
N ILE A 135 11.86 2.42 2.69
CA ILE A 135 13.13 3.09 2.40
C ILE A 135 12.92 4.59 2.16
N THR A 136 11.87 4.96 1.42
CA THR A 136 11.59 6.37 1.09
C THR A 136 11.24 7.17 2.34
N TYR A 137 10.42 6.59 3.22
CA TYR A 137 10.01 7.21 4.47
C TYR A 137 11.17 7.34 5.46
N VAL A 138 11.95 6.27 5.65
CA VAL A 138 13.14 6.30 6.52
C VAL A 138 14.11 7.40 6.09
N ARG A 139 14.39 7.52 4.78
CA ARG A 139 15.28 8.57 4.28
C ARG A 139 14.76 9.98 4.54
N ALA A 140 13.44 10.16 4.66
CA ALA A 140 12.87 11.44 5.06
C ALA A 140 13.12 11.72 6.55
N ILE A 141 12.83 10.76 7.43
CA ILE A 141 12.98 10.94 8.88
C ILE A 141 14.45 10.96 9.35
N THR A 142 15.38 10.33 8.62
CA THR A 142 16.83 10.42 8.88
C THR A 142 17.48 11.66 8.25
N ASN A 143 16.67 12.54 7.65
CA ASN A 143 17.10 13.76 6.97
C ASN A 143 18.02 13.51 5.75
N ASN A 144 18.01 12.30 5.19
CA ASN A 144 18.75 11.93 3.99
C ASN A 144 17.97 12.33 2.70
N ILE A 145 17.72 13.63 2.57
CA ILE A 145 16.78 14.19 1.57
C ILE A 145 17.22 13.93 0.12
N GLU A 146 18.52 13.96 -0.16
CA GLU A 146 19.05 13.66 -1.50
C GLU A 146 18.70 12.23 -1.93
N LYS A 147 18.92 11.24 -1.06
CA LYS A 147 18.53 9.85 -1.33
C LYS A 147 17.02 9.66 -1.33
N HIS A 148 16.28 10.39 -0.49
CA HIS A 148 14.81 10.37 -0.49
C HIS A 148 14.27 10.79 -1.86
N LYS A 149 14.70 11.95 -2.39
CA LYS A 149 14.25 12.45 -3.71
C LYS A 149 14.55 11.48 -4.86
N LYS A 150 15.67 10.76 -4.79
CA LYS A 150 16.04 9.78 -5.82
C LYS A 150 15.07 8.59 -5.84
N ILE A 151 14.75 8.02 -4.68
CA ILE A 151 13.86 6.86 -4.61
C ILE A 151 12.38 7.24 -4.74
N ALA A 152 11.98 8.41 -4.22
CA ALA A 152 10.60 8.90 -4.28
C ALA A 152 10.06 9.01 -5.72
N ARG A 153 10.94 9.27 -6.70
CA ARG A 153 10.58 9.28 -8.14
C ARG A 153 10.13 7.92 -8.67
N ILE A 154 10.50 6.84 -8.01
CA ILE A 154 10.08 5.47 -8.33
C ILE A 154 8.93 5.05 -7.40
N THR A 155 9.07 5.32 -6.09
CA THR A 155 8.07 4.95 -5.08
C THR A 155 6.72 5.60 -5.35
N PHE A 156 6.67 6.88 -5.74
CA PHE A 156 5.43 7.59 -5.98
C PHE A 156 4.55 6.95 -7.08
N PRO A 157 5.02 6.78 -8.34
CA PRO A 157 4.18 6.18 -9.37
C PRO A 157 3.84 4.71 -9.07
N LEU A 158 4.75 3.95 -8.45
CA LEU A 158 4.49 2.57 -8.03
C LEU A 158 3.36 2.50 -6.99
N TRP A 159 3.42 3.33 -5.96
CA TRP A 159 2.43 3.35 -4.89
C TRP A 159 1.09 3.89 -5.38
N LEU A 160 1.10 4.93 -6.21
CA LEU A 160 -0.13 5.44 -6.82
C LEU A 160 -0.79 4.38 -7.72
N TYR A 161 -0.01 3.65 -8.53
CA TYR A 161 -0.52 2.54 -9.33
C TYR A 161 -1.22 1.49 -8.47
N VAL A 162 -0.57 1.03 -7.40
CA VAL A 162 -1.14 0.01 -6.50
C VAL A 162 -2.42 0.52 -5.84
N ALA A 163 -2.42 1.75 -5.32
CA ALA A 163 -3.60 2.34 -4.68
C ALA A 163 -4.79 2.45 -5.64
N VAL A 164 -4.56 2.93 -6.86
CA VAL A 164 -5.61 3.07 -7.89
C VAL A 164 -6.10 1.70 -8.38
N THR A 165 -5.18 0.79 -8.70
CA THR A 165 -5.55 -0.55 -9.20
C THR A 165 -6.27 -1.38 -8.14
N GLY A 166 -6.01 -1.17 -6.86
CA GLY A 166 -6.78 -1.83 -5.79
C GLY A 166 -8.25 -1.46 -5.81
N VAL A 167 -8.58 -0.18 -6.09
CA VAL A 167 -9.97 0.26 -6.29
C VAL A 167 -10.57 -0.37 -7.55
N ILE A 168 -9.81 -0.38 -8.65
CA ILE A 168 -10.28 -0.95 -9.93
C ILE A 168 -10.59 -2.44 -9.77
N VAL A 169 -9.70 -3.21 -9.15
CA VAL A 169 -9.91 -4.64 -8.88
C VAL A 169 -11.19 -4.85 -8.09
N TYR A 170 -11.39 -4.07 -7.02
CA TYR A 170 -12.62 -4.14 -6.22
C TYR A 170 -13.86 -3.82 -7.05
N VAL A 171 -13.88 -2.71 -7.80
CA VAL A 171 -15.03 -2.31 -8.62
C VAL A 171 -15.36 -3.37 -9.67
N MET A 172 -14.34 -4.00 -10.27
CA MET A 172 -14.55 -5.07 -11.24
C MET A 172 -15.13 -6.33 -10.59
N ILE A 173 -14.62 -6.74 -9.42
CA ILE A 173 -15.08 -7.96 -8.75
C ILE A 173 -16.37 -7.75 -7.94
N SER A 174 -16.75 -6.51 -7.64
CA SER A 174 -17.82 -6.22 -6.68
C SER A 174 -19.18 -6.84 -7.01
N PRO A 175 -19.61 -6.96 -8.29
CA PRO A 175 -20.87 -7.63 -8.62
C PRO A 175 -20.90 -9.13 -8.32
N TYR A 176 -19.74 -9.74 -8.03
CA TYR A 176 -19.60 -11.17 -7.78
C TYR A 176 -19.43 -11.52 -6.29
N TYR A 177 -19.45 -10.54 -5.38
CA TYR A 177 -19.60 -10.85 -3.96
C TYR A 177 -20.98 -11.45 -3.71
N VAL A 178 -21.01 -12.58 -3.00
CA VAL A 178 -22.21 -13.30 -2.58
C VAL A 178 -22.45 -13.06 -1.10
#